data_AF-A0ABD2P3T9-F1
#
_entry.id   AF-A0ABD2P3T9-F1
#
_cell.length_a   1.000
_cell.length_b   1.000
_cell.length_c   1.000
_cell.angle_alpha   90.00
_cell.angle_beta   90.00
_cell.angle_gamma   90.00
#
_symmetry.space_group_name_H-M   'P 1'
#
loop_
_entity.id
_entity.type
_entity.pdbx_description
1 polymer ?
#
loop_
_entity_poly.entity_id
_entity_poly.type
_entity_poly.pdbx_seq_one_letter_code
_entity_poly.pdbx_strand_id
1 'polypeptide(L)'
;EVQTSTYPGRIIVTEPNGNVQPRIIVDKYNARRSVLGEDVTLPCVAQGHPVPGYYWKRELQGQSVPVALGERLTILSAGLLRISK
;
A
#
# COMPACT_ATOMS: atom_id res chain seq x y z
N GLU A 1 -7.22 18.02 -21.03
CA GLU A 1 -7.27 19.46 -20.66
C GLU A 1 -7.60 19.55 -19.19
N VAL A 2 -6.86 20.36 -18.41
CA VAL A 2 -7.08 20.48 -16.95
C VAL A 2 -7.95 21.71 -16.72
N GLN A 3 -9.19 21.51 -16.28
CA GLN A 3 -10.12 22.60 -16.00
C GLN A 3 -10.07 22.93 -14.51
N THR A 4 -9.71 24.17 -14.17
CA THR A 4 -9.58 24.63 -12.77
C THR A 4 -10.89 25.29 -12.31
N SER A 5 -11.28 25.02 -11.07
CA SER A 5 -12.48 25.63 -10.46
C SER A 5 -12.30 27.14 -10.25
N THR A 6 -13.35 27.92 -10.53
CA THR A 6 -13.43 29.36 -10.21
C THR A 6 -13.47 29.63 -8.70
N TYR A 7 -13.95 28.67 -7.91
CA TYR A 7 -14.06 28.80 -6.45
C TYR A 7 -12.86 28.18 -5.73
N PRO A 8 -12.29 28.86 -4.73
CA PRO A 8 -11.21 28.29 -3.92
C PRO A 8 -11.74 27.13 -3.07
N GLY A 9 -11.04 25.99 -3.13
CA GLY A 9 -11.26 24.89 -2.20
C GLY A 9 -10.52 25.15 -0.88
N ARG A 10 -11.19 24.98 0.26
CA ARG A 10 -10.51 25.00 1.57
C ARG A 10 -10.07 23.59 1.94
N ILE A 11 -8.76 23.38 2.05
CA ILE A 11 -8.17 22.15 2.57
C ILE A 11 -7.76 22.43 4.02
N ILE A 12 -8.24 21.59 4.96
CA ILE A 12 -7.79 21.63 6.36
C ILE A 12 -6.93 20.39 6.58
N VAL A 13 -5.64 20.61 6.85
CA VAL A 13 -4.71 19.54 7.25
C VAL A 13 -4.60 19.58 8.77
N THR A 14 -5.24 18.63 9.45
CA THR A 14 -5.06 18.44 10.90
C THR A 14 -3.94 17.46 11.15
N GLU A 15 -2.93 17.87 11.92
CA GLU A 15 -1.90 16.95 12.38
C GLU A 15 -2.49 15.97 13.41
N PRO A 16 -2.16 14.68 13.33
CA PRO A 16 -2.62 13.71 14.33
C PRO A 16 -1.97 14.02 15.68
N ASN A 17 -2.81 14.17 16.72
CA ASN A 17 -2.37 14.40 18.09
C ASN A 17 -1.82 13.09 18.70
N GLY A 18 -0.50 12.94 18.72
CA GLY A 18 0.19 11.84 19.40
C GLY A 18 0.32 10.55 18.58
N ASN A 19 0.95 9.55 19.19
CA ASN A 19 1.27 8.27 18.54
C ASN A 19 -0.01 7.43 18.33
N VAL A 20 -0.34 7.14 17.07
CA VAL A 20 -1.47 6.32 16.65
C VAL A 20 -0.93 5.06 16.01
N GLN A 21 -1.24 3.91 16.61
CA GLN A 21 -0.81 2.61 16.09
C GLN A 21 -1.26 2.39 14.62
N PRO A 22 -0.45 1.73 13.78
CA PRO A 22 -0.84 1.41 12.41
C PRO A 22 -2.09 0.50 12.38
N ARG A 23 -3.08 0.89 11.58
CA ARG A 23 -4.29 0.10 11.30
C ARG A 23 -4.47 -0.04 9.80
N ILE A 24 -4.58 -1.28 9.33
CA ILE A 24 -4.87 -1.57 7.93
C ILE A 24 -6.31 -1.16 7.63
N ILE A 25 -6.48 -0.31 6.61
CA ILE A 25 -7.79 0.27 6.22
C ILE A 25 -8.35 -0.33 4.92
N VAL A 26 -7.63 -1.27 4.33
CA VAL A 26 -8.07 -2.07 3.18
C VAL A 26 -8.54 -3.44 3.63
N ASP A 27 -9.30 -4.11 2.77
CA ASP A 27 -9.70 -5.50 3.00
C ASP A 27 -8.46 -6.40 3.12
N LYS A 28 -8.23 -6.90 4.34
CA LYS A 28 -7.05 -7.67 4.74
C LYS A 28 -6.97 -9.04 4.07
N TYR A 29 -8.09 -9.57 3.59
CA TYR A 29 -8.20 -10.94 3.05
C TYR A 29 -8.59 -10.96 1.57
N ASN A 30 -8.33 -9.87 0.85
CA ASN A 30 -8.69 -9.76 -0.54
C ASN A 30 -7.76 -10.61 -1.43
N ALA A 31 -8.16 -11.84 -1.70
CA ALA A 31 -7.47 -12.71 -2.63
C ALA A 31 -7.63 -12.15 -4.05
N ARG A 32 -6.51 -11.77 -4.67
CA ARG A 32 -6.49 -11.31 -6.07
C ARG A 32 -6.11 -12.47 -7.00
N ARG A 33 -6.85 -12.59 -8.09
CA ARG A 33 -6.50 -13.43 -9.24
C ARG A 33 -5.93 -12.53 -10.32
N SER A 34 -4.87 -12.97 -10.99
CA SER A 34 -4.27 -12.29 -12.15
C SER A 34 -3.96 -13.32 -13.23
N VAL A 35 -3.92 -12.87 -14.48
CA VAL A 35 -3.50 -13.73 -15.59
C VAL A 35 -1.97 -13.82 -15.61
N LEU A 36 -1.43 -14.93 -16.11
CA LEU A 36 0.01 -15.08 -16.32
C LEU A 36 0.52 -13.98 -17.26
N GLY A 37 1.61 -13.32 -16.84
CA GLY A 37 2.21 -12.22 -17.61
C GLY A 37 1.53 -10.86 -17.41
N GLU A 38 0.56 -10.74 -16.50
CA GLU A 38 0.02 -9.45 -16.06
C GLU A 38 0.70 -8.95 -14.80
N ASP A 39 0.81 -7.63 -14.69
CA ASP A 39 1.21 -6.96 -13.46
C ASP A 39 0.08 -7.08 -12.43
N VAL A 40 0.42 -7.34 -11.17
CA VAL A 40 -0.54 -7.37 -10.06
C VAL A 40 -0.05 -6.53 -8.90
N THR A 41 -0.98 -5.85 -8.23
CA THR A 41 -0.69 -5.04 -7.05
C THR A 41 -1.51 -5.52 -5.85
N LEU A 42 -0.83 -5.86 -4.76
CA LEU A 42 -1.45 -6.30 -3.51
C LEU A 42 -1.51 -5.12 -2.52
N PRO A 43 -2.70 -4.74 -2.01
CA PRO A 43 -2.82 -3.62 -1.10
C PRO A 43 -2.54 -3.99 0.35
N CYS A 44 -1.80 -3.14 1.06
CA CYS A 44 -1.62 -3.19 2.52
C CYS A 44 -1.63 -1.78 3.10
N VAL A 45 -2.61 -0.97 2.72
CA VAL A 45 -2.67 0.44 3.13
C VAL A 45 -3.02 0.54 4.61
N ALA A 46 -2.17 1.21 5.38
CA ALA A 46 -2.36 1.45 6.81
C ALA A 46 -2.35 2.93 7.17
N GLN A 47 -3.16 3.29 8.17
CA GLN A 47 -3.16 4.60 8.80
C GLN A 47 -2.55 4.52 10.19
N GLY A 48 -1.71 5.49 10.52
CA GLY A 48 -1.04 5.60 11.82
C GLY A 48 -0.19 6.85 11.85
N HIS A 49 0.22 7.24 13.05
CA HIS A 49 1.16 8.34 13.25
C HIS A 49 2.20 7.93 14.29
N PRO A 50 3.51 7.98 14.00
CA PRO A 50 4.13 8.36 12.73
C PRO A 50 3.71 7.45 11.56
N VAL A 51 4.01 7.88 10.33
CA VAL A 51 3.68 7.12 9.12
C VAL A 51 4.27 5.70 9.21
N PRO A 52 3.48 4.64 8.98
CA PRO A 52 3.94 3.27 9.14
C PRO A 52 5.01 2.87 8.12
N GLY A 53 5.96 2.05 8.55
CA GLY A 53 6.85 1.30 7.67
C GLY A 53 6.17 0.04 7.13
N TYR A 54 6.55 -0.36 5.91
CA TYR A 54 5.93 -1.49 5.22
C TYR A 54 6.97 -2.56 4.87
N TYR A 55 6.61 -3.82 5.08
CA TYR A 55 7.34 -4.98 4.63
C TYR A 55 6.36 -6.07 4.19
N TRP A 56 6.76 -6.87 3.20
CA TRP A 56 5.95 -7.97 2.71
C TRP A 56 6.64 -9.30 2.98
N LYS A 57 5.84 -10.31 3.31
CA LYS A 57 6.27 -11.69 3.47
C LYS A 57 5.44 -12.58 2.57
N ARG A 58 6.04 -13.65 2.06
CA ARG A 58 5.38 -14.71 1.31
C ARG A 58 5.49 -16.01 2.08
N GLU A 59 4.49 -16.86 1.90
CA GLU A 59 4.53 -18.21 2.46
C GLU A 59 5.26 -19.15 1.49
N LEU A 60 6.26 -19.86 1.99
CA LEU A 60 7.00 -20.89 1.28
C LEU A 60 7.09 -22.12 2.19
N GLN A 61 6.53 -23.25 1.75
CA GLN A 61 6.58 -24.51 2.51
C GLN A 61 6.11 -24.38 3.97
N GLY A 62 5.05 -23.57 4.21
CA GLY A 62 4.52 -23.31 5.55
C GLY A 62 5.33 -22.30 6.39
N GLN A 63 6.37 -21.69 5.83
CA GLN A 63 7.17 -20.66 6.50
C GLN A 63 6.93 -19.27 5.88
N SER A 64 6.79 -18.27 6.74
CA SER A 64 6.66 -16.87 6.32
C SER A 64 8.04 -16.25 6.08
N VAL A 65 8.43 -16.10 4.82
CA VAL A 65 9.73 -15.58 4.38
C VAL A 65 9.60 -14.14 3.86
N PRO A 66 10.53 -13.21 4.18
CA PRO A 66 10.53 -11.87 3.59
C PRO A 66 10.57 -11.90 2.06
N VAL A 67 9.84 -10.98 1.44
CA VAL A 67 9.90 -10.78 -0.01
C VAL A 67 11.18 -10.03 -0.36
N ALA A 68 12.02 -10.61 -1.22
CA ALA A 68 13.19 -9.93 -1.76
C ALA A 68 12.74 -8.88 -2.80
N LEU A 69 12.99 -7.60 -2.51
CA LEU A 69 12.68 -6.51 -3.43
C LEU A 69 13.70 -6.46 -4.57
N GLY A 70 13.26 -6.06 -5.75
CA GLY A 70 14.07 -5.99 -6.96
C GLY A 70 13.26 -5.50 -8.16
N GLU A 71 13.68 -5.85 -9.38
CA GLU A 71 13.00 -5.40 -10.61
C GLU A 71 11.55 -5.89 -10.69
N ARG A 72 11.30 -7.12 -10.25
CA ARG A 72 9.97 -7.75 -10.31
C ARG A 72 9.06 -7.36 -9.16
N LEU A 73 9.63 -7.10 -7.98
CA LEU A 73 8.90 -6.99 -6.72
C LEU A 73 9.26 -5.66 -6.07
N THR A 74 8.33 -4.71 -6.08
CA THR A 74 8.54 -3.36 -5.57
C THR A 74 7.45 -2.98 -4.57
N ILE A 75 7.83 -2.32 -3.47
CA ILE A 75 6.87 -1.71 -2.56
C ILE A 75 6.64 -0.27 -3.02
N LEU A 76 5.43 0.01 -3.48
CA LEU A 76 5.00 1.37 -3.79
C LEU A 76 4.61 2.12 -2.50
N SER A 77 4.36 3.41 -2.63
CA SER A 77 3.87 4.24 -1.54
C SER A 77 2.61 3.64 -0.88
N ALA A 78 2.44 3.92 0.42
CA ALA A 78 1.32 3.44 1.22
C ALA A 78 1.20 1.90 1.31
N GLY A 79 2.28 1.15 1.10
CA GLY A 79 2.35 -0.28 1.42
C GLY A 79 1.85 -1.23 0.34
N LEU A 80 1.64 -0.76 -0.90
CA LEU A 80 1.25 -1.62 -2.01
C LEU A 80 2.45 -2.45 -2.49
N LEU A 81 2.30 -3.77 -2.63
CA LEU A 81 3.30 -4.61 -3.28
C LEU A 81 2.95 -4.76 -4.77
N ARG A 82 3.78 -4.22 -5.65
CA ARG A 82 3.69 -4.43 -7.09
C ARG A 82 4.55 -5.61 -7.50
N ILE A 83 3.94 -6.52 -8.25
CA ILE A 83 4.57 -7.66 -8.91
C ILE A 83 4.45 -7.39 -10.41
N SER A 84 5.57 -7.08 -11.07
CA SER A 84 5.61 -6.93 -12.52
C SER A 84 5.77 -8.28 -13.23
N LYS A 85 5.35 -8.30 -14.50
CA LYS A 85 5.62 -9.42 -15.41
C LYS A 85 7.12 -9.60 -15.69
#